data_AF-A0AAV5KZ52-F1
#
_entry.id   AF-A0AAV5KZ52-F1
#
_cell.length_a   1.000
_cell.length_b   1.000
_cell.length_c   1.000
_cell.angle_alpha   90.00
_cell.angle_beta   90.00
_cell.angle_gamma   90.00
#
_symmetry.space_group_name_H-M   'P 1'
#
loop_
_entity.id
_entity.type
_entity.pdbx_description
1 polymer ?
#
loop_
_entity_poly.entity_id
_entity_poly.type
_entity_poly.pdbx_seq_one_letter_code
_entity_poly.pdbx_strand_id
1 'polypeptide(L)'
;MEDWDQETLEQVVESKGKEYQQNKPTDIVCKYFLEAVEKKQYGWFWVCPNGGKDCHYRHALPSGYVLKSQMKALIEEESEKITIEEEIENQHAKITTSTPMTPELFMEWKKKKMAERDAGLAAQKAERAKNDRMSGRELFNSDASLFVDDAEAYEKYQREEESDAPEQKVILSYQLYISLSSWEIHLLLVEAYAS
;
A
#
# COMPACT_ATOMS: atom_id res chain seq x y z
N MET A 1 -14.38 20.49 -34.96
CA MET A 1 -14.00 20.59 -33.54
C MET A 1 -12.50 20.42 -33.58
N GLU A 2 -11.77 21.53 -33.60
CA GLU A 2 -10.31 21.52 -33.82
C GLU A 2 -9.63 20.71 -32.71
N ASP A 3 -8.80 19.75 -33.13
CA ASP A 3 -7.96 18.92 -32.27
C ASP A 3 -7.04 19.82 -31.45
N TRP A 4 -7.26 19.84 -30.13
CA TRP A 4 -6.30 20.44 -29.22
C TRP A 4 -5.12 19.46 -29.10
N ASP A 5 -4.00 19.78 -29.73
CA ASP A 5 -2.79 18.97 -29.68
C ASP A 5 -2.27 18.86 -28.23
N GLN A 6 -1.75 17.68 -27.86
CA GLN A 6 -1.27 17.34 -26.52
C GLN A 6 -0.31 18.40 -25.92
N GLU A 7 0.52 19.02 -26.75
CA GLU A 7 1.45 20.08 -26.35
C GLU A 7 0.71 21.37 -25.91
N THR A 8 -0.39 21.72 -26.56
CA THR A 8 -1.22 22.88 -26.17
C THR A 8 -1.96 22.63 -24.85
N LEU A 9 -2.37 21.38 -24.61
CA LEU A 9 -2.95 20.95 -23.33
C LEU A 9 -1.94 21.08 -22.20
N GLU A 10 -0.70 20.63 -22.41
CA GLU A 10 0.38 20.72 -21.43
C GLU A 10 0.75 22.18 -21.11
N GLN A 11 0.85 23.05 -22.11
CA GLN A 11 1.10 24.48 -21.91
C GLN A 11 -0.03 25.18 -21.14
N VAL A 12 -1.28 24.80 -21.42
CA VAL A 12 -2.46 25.32 -20.75
C VAL A 12 -2.51 24.84 -19.29
N VAL A 13 -2.16 23.58 -19.02
CA VAL A 13 -2.03 23.03 -17.66
C VAL A 13 -0.92 23.74 -16.88
N GLU A 14 0.26 23.94 -17.48
CA GLU A 14 1.39 24.55 -16.79
C GLU A 14 1.17 26.05 -16.49
N SER A 15 0.57 26.77 -17.44
CA SER A 15 0.22 28.20 -17.27
C SER A 15 -0.86 28.40 -16.21
N LYS A 16 -1.83 27.48 -16.11
CA LYS A 16 -2.91 27.55 -15.12
C LYS A 16 -2.48 27.05 -13.76
N GLY A 17 -1.63 26.02 -13.68
CA GLY A 17 -1.08 25.53 -12.42
C GLY A 17 -0.38 26.64 -11.61
N LYS A 18 0.36 27.53 -12.29
CA LYS A 18 1.06 28.67 -11.67
C LYS A 18 0.12 29.81 -11.25
N GLU A 19 -0.94 30.09 -12.02
CA GLU A 19 -1.97 31.12 -11.72
C GLU A 19 -2.79 30.76 -10.46
N TYR A 20 -3.09 29.47 -10.24
CA TYR A 20 -3.87 29.00 -9.09
C TYR A 20 -3.10 28.99 -7.76
N GLN A 21 -1.77 28.95 -7.81
CA GLN A 21 -0.92 28.81 -6.63
C GLN A 21 -0.60 30.15 -5.95
N GLN A 22 -0.72 31.27 -6.66
CA GLN A 22 -0.20 32.57 -6.19
C GLN A 22 -1.19 33.50 -5.48
N ASN A 23 -2.50 33.27 -5.46
CA ASN A 23 -3.43 34.31 -4.98
C ASN A 23 -4.61 33.80 -4.14
N LYS A 24 -4.42 33.24 -2.93
CA LYS A 24 -5.55 33.09 -1.97
C LYS A 24 -5.10 33.23 -0.49
N PRO A 25 -5.44 34.35 0.19
CA PRO A 25 -5.06 34.63 1.58
C PRO A 25 -5.98 33.98 2.65
N THR A 26 -6.90 33.07 2.31
CA THR A 26 -7.84 32.47 3.28
C THR A 26 -7.90 30.94 3.22
N ASP A 27 -7.92 30.30 4.40
CA ASP A 27 -8.07 28.85 4.59
C ASP A 27 -9.52 28.36 4.41
N ILE A 28 -10.47 29.27 4.18
CA ILE A 28 -11.90 28.97 4.07
C ILE A 28 -12.23 28.55 2.64
N VAL A 29 -12.89 27.39 2.51
CA VAL A 29 -13.33 26.83 1.22
C VAL A 29 -14.59 27.54 0.74
N CYS A 30 -14.66 27.85 -0.56
CA CYS A 30 -15.84 28.47 -1.16
C CYS A 30 -17.07 27.56 -1.07
N LYS A 31 -18.21 28.10 -0.61
CA LYS A 31 -19.49 27.37 -0.53
C LYS A 31 -19.93 26.80 -1.88
N TYR A 32 -19.86 27.61 -2.93
CA TYR A 32 -20.27 27.20 -4.29
C TYR A 32 -19.37 26.12 -4.88
N PHE A 33 -18.11 26.08 -4.44
CA PHE A 33 -17.20 25.02 -4.82
C PHE A 33 -17.60 23.70 -4.16
N LEU A 34 -17.95 23.68 -2.87
CA LEU A 34 -18.46 22.48 -2.20
C LEU A 34 -19.72 21.93 -2.90
N GLU A 35 -20.66 22.79 -3.29
CA GLU A 35 -21.86 22.40 -4.04
C GLU A 35 -21.54 21.81 -5.42
N ALA A 36 -20.56 22.37 -6.12
CA ALA A 36 -20.13 21.87 -7.44
C ALA A 36 -19.41 20.51 -7.35
N VAL A 37 -18.60 20.30 -6.30
CA VAL A 37 -17.94 19.00 -6.06
C VAL A 37 -18.97 17.94 -5.67
N GLU A 38 -19.97 18.28 -4.85
CA GLU A 38 -21.09 17.38 -4.53
C GLU A 38 -21.90 17.00 -5.79
N LYS A 39 -22.11 17.94 -6.71
CA LYS A 39 -22.80 17.70 -8.00
C LYS A 39 -21.90 17.08 -9.08
N LYS A 40 -20.62 16.84 -8.81
CA LYS A 40 -19.61 16.37 -9.78
C LYS A 40 -19.50 17.27 -11.04
N GLN A 41 -19.83 18.55 -10.91
CA GLN A 41 -19.77 19.55 -11.99
C GLN A 41 -18.50 20.42 -11.91
N TYR A 42 -17.53 20.01 -11.09
CA TYR A 42 -16.23 20.65 -10.96
C TYR A 42 -15.31 20.20 -12.11
N GLY A 43 -14.46 21.09 -12.59
CA GLY A 43 -13.54 20.79 -13.69
C GLY A 43 -12.91 22.03 -14.27
N TRP A 44 -12.18 21.84 -15.37
CA TRP A 44 -11.42 22.89 -16.05
C TRP A 44 -12.26 24.11 -16.47
N PHE A 45 -13.52 23.87 -16.84
CA PHE A 45 -14.46 24.90 -17.28
C PHE A 45 -15.36 25.45 -16.16
N TRP A 46 -15.20 24.98 -14.92
CA TRP A 46 -16.02 25.44 -13.81
C TRP A 46 -15.53 26.80 -13.31
N VAL A 47 -16.40 27.81 -13.39
CA VAL A 47 -16.14 29.16 -12.91
C VAL A 47 -17.01 29.42 -11.69
N CYS A 48 -16.39 29.85 -10.59
CA CYS A 48 -17.12 30.16 -9.36
C CYS A 48 -18.09 31.34 -9.58
N PRO A 49 -19.37 31.23 -9.20
CA PRO A 49 -20.32 32.33 -9.34
C PRO A 49 -20.02 33.50 -8.38
N ASN A 50 -19.16 33.32 -7.38
CA ASN A 50 -18.74 34.32 -6.40
C ASN A 50 -17.40 34.98 -6.77
N GLY A 51 -17.26 35.40 -8.04
CA GLY A 51 -16.08 36.15 -8.52
C GLY A 51 -15.12 35.36 -9.43
N GLY A 52 -15.51 34.19 -9.93
CA GLY A 52 -14.74 33.43 -10.92
C GLY A 52 -13.33 33.07 -10.46
N LYS A 53 -12.33 33.70 -11.08
CA LYS A 53 -10.91 33.52 -10.74
C LYS A 53 -10.50 34.32 -9.50
N ASP A 54 -11.15 35.45 -9.24
CA ASP A 54 -10.86 36.37 -8.13
C ASP A 54 -11.68 36.06 -6.87
N CYS A 55 -12.27 34.87 -6.78
CA CYS A 55 -12.99 34.49 -5.57
C CYS A 55 -12.04 34.54 -4.36
N HIS A 56 -12.47 35.25 -3.32
CA HIS A 56 -11.73 35.44 -2.07
C HIS A 56 -11.47 34.11 -1.31
N TYR A 57 -12.30 33.10 -1.57
CA TYR A 57 -12.26 31.80 -0.90
C TYR A 57 -11.51 30.73 -1.71
N ARG A 58 -11.02 29.69 -1.02
CA ARG A 58 -10.25 28.58 -1.60
C ARG A 58 -11.12 27.67 -2.46
N HIS A 59 -10.68 27.39 -3.68
CA HIS A 59 -11.31 26.46 -4.64
C HIS A 59 -10.59 25.11 -4.68
N ALA A 60 -10.27 24.58 -3.50
CA ALA A 60 -9.66 23.27 -3.37
C ALA A 60 -10.13 22.66 -2.05
N LEU A 61 -10.35 21.34 -2.05
CA LEU A 61 -10.68 20.61 -0.83
C LEU A 61 -9.48 20.69 0.13
N PRO A 62 -9.72 20.91 1.44
CA PRO A 62 -8.70 20.71 2.45
C PRO A 62 -8.24 19.25 2.43
N SER A 63 -6.97 19.02 2.77
CA SER A 63 -6.44 17.65 2.94
C SER A 63 -7.25 16.93 4.02
N GLY A 64 -7.88 15.81 3.67
CA GLY A 64 -8.72 15.01 4.58
C GLY A 64 -10.22 15.29 4.55
N TYR A 65 -10.72 16.18 3.68
CA TYR A 65 -12.17 16.40 3.55
C TYR A 65 -12.83 15.25 2.77
N VAL A 66 -13.64 14.44 3.46
CA VAL A 66 -14.46 13.38 2.86
C VAL A 66 -15.80 13.96 2.44
N LEU A 67 -16.17 13.77 1.16
CA LEU A 67 -17.47 14.20 0.65
C LEU A 67 -18.60 13.43 1.34
N LYS A 68 -19.71 14.12 1.64
CA LYS A 68 -20.92 13.51 2.24
C LYS A 68 -21.45 12.33 1.43
N SER A 69 -21.33 12.38 0.10
CA SER A 69 -21.73 11.29 -0.80
C SER A 69 -20.82 10.06 -0.69
N GLN A 70 -19.52 10.26 -0.51
CA GLN A 70 -18.56 9.16 -0.31
C GLN A 70 -18.69 8.59 1.10
N MET A 71 -18.87 9.43 2.12
CA MET A 71 -19.11 9.01 3.49
C MET A 71 -20.39 8.17 3.60
N LYS A 72 -21.47 8.57 2.91
CA LYS A 72 -22.71 7.79 2.88
C LYS A 72 -22.51 6.42 2.22
N ALA A 73 -21.78 6.36 1.10
CA ALA A 73 -21.50 5.09 0.41
C ALA A 73 -20.68 4.13 1.29
N LEU A 74 -19.69 4.63 2.02
CA LEU A 74 -18.88 3.81 2.93
C LEU A 74 -19.69 3.31 4.13
N ILE A 75 -20.56 4.15 4.70
CA ILE A 75 -21.43 3.76 5.81
C ILE A 75 -22.47 2.72 5.36
N GLU A 76 -23.02 2.87 4.16
CA GLU A 76 -23.96 1.91 3.59
C GLU A 76 -23.29 0.54 3.38
N GLU A 77 -22.09 0.51 2.79
CA GLU A 77 -21.29 -0.72 2.61
C GLU A 77 -20.89 -1.37 3.95
N GLU A 78 -20.60 -0.58 4.98
CA GLU A 78 -20.29 -1.09 6.32
C GLU A 78 -21.54 -1.62 7.04
N SER A 79 -22.68 -0.95 6.88
CA SER A 79 -23.94 -1.35 7.50
C SER A 79 -24.60 -2.59 6.87
N GLU A 80 -24.34 -2.85 5.59
CA GLU A 80 -24.82 -4.04 4.90
C GLU A 80 -24.02 -5.31 5.25
N LYS A 81 -22.83 -5.15 5.84
CA LYS A 81 -22.07 -6.27 6.40
C LYS A 81 -22.69 -6.65 7.73
N ILE A 82 -23.61 -7.60 7.67
CA ILE A 82 -24.06 -8.36 8.84
C ILE A 82 -22.79 -8.75 9.63
N THR A 83 -22.76 -8.41 10.91
CA THR A 83 -21.61 -8.71 11.75
C THR A 83 -21.34 -10.21 11.75
N ILE A 84 -20.08 -10.61 11.89
CA ILE A 84 -19.70 -12.04 11.85
C ILE A 84 -20.47 -12.80 12.95
N GLU A 85 -20.71 -12.14 14.08
CA GLU A 85 -21.48 -12.63 15.22
C GLU A 85 -22.94 -12.92 14.85
N GLU A 86 -23.62 -11.96 14.21
CA GLU A 86 -25.03 -12.12 13.81
C GLU A 86 -25.20 -13.18 12.71
N GLU A 87 -24.21 -13.32 11.82
CA GLU A 87 -24.20 -14.41 10.84
C GLU A 87 -24.02 -15.79 11.51
N ILE A 88 -23.14 -15.90 12.52
CA ILE A 88 -22.95 -17.13 13.29
C ILE A 88 -24.23 -17.52 14.04
N GLU A 89 -24.90 -16.57 14.70
CA GLU A 89 -26.15 -16.83 15.42
C GLU A 89 -27.28 -17.26 14.47
N ASN A 90 -27.39 -16.62 13.30
CA ASN A 90 -28.33 -17.02 12.26
C ASN A 90 -28.06 -18.43 11.73
N GLN A 91 -26.79 -18.82 11.57
CA GLN A 91 -26.41 -20.16 11.15
C GLN A 91 -26.68 -21.19 12.25
N HIS A 92 -26.38 -20.88 13.51
CA HIS A 92 -26.70 -21.74 14.66
C HIS A 92 -28.20 -21.98 14.79
N ALA A 93 -29.03 -20.94 14.59
CA ALA A 93 -30.48 -21.08 14.62
C ALA A 93 -31.03 -21.98 13.49
N LYS A 94 -30.35 -22.02 12.34
CA LYS A 94 -30.70 -22.89 11.21
C LYS A 94 -30.27 -24.34 11.41
N ILE A 95 -29.27 -24.61 12.26
CA ILE A 95 -28.77 -25.97 12.50
C ILE A 95 -29.71 -26.68 13.50
N THR A 96 -30.45 -27.68 13.03
CA THR A 96 -31.39 -28.46 13.86
C THR A 96 -30.74 -29.68 14.53
N THR A 97 -29.64 -30.20 13.97
CA THR A 97 -28.97 -31.43 14.45
C THR A 97 -27.46 -31.21 14.56
N SER A 98 -26.89 -31.44 15.74
CA SER A 98 -25.45 -31.40 15.97
C SER A 98 -24.91 -32.83 16.10
N THR A 99 -24.04 -33.22 15.18
CA THR A 99 -23.31 -34.50 15.27
C THR A 99 -22.12 -34.31 16.21
N PRO A 100 -22.00 -35.09 17.30
CA PRO A 100 -20.84 -34.99 18.19
C PRO A 100 -19.56 -35.29 17.41
N MET A 101 -18.60 -34.38 17.46
CA MET A 101 -17.36 -34.49 16.72
C MET A 101 -16.48 -35.58 17.35
N THR A 102 -16.42 -36.75 16.73
CA THR A 102 -15.47 -37.81 17.12
C THR A 102 -14.14 -37.64 16.37
N PRO A 103 -13.02 -38.12 16.92
CA PRO A 103 -11.71 -37.98 16.26
C PRO A 103 -11.65 -38.67 14.90
N GLU A 104 -12.37 -39.77 14.70
CA GLU A 104 -12.45 -40.49 13.41
C GLU A 104 -13.14 -39.63 12.35
N LEU A 105 -14.30 -39.05 12.68
CA LEU A 105 -15.03 -38.13 11.80
C LEU A 105 -14.22 -36.87 11.48
N PHE A 106 -13.45 -36.35 12.45
CA PHE A 106 -12.55 -35.22 12.21
C PHE A 106 -11.45 -35.56 11.20
N MET A 107 -10.85 -36.74 11.29
CA MET A 107 -9.81 -37.16 10.35
C MET A 107 -10.36 -37.34 8.93
N GLU A 108 -11.55 -37.93 8.79
CA GLU A 108 -12.24 -38.04 7.50
C GLU A 108 -12.60 -36.67 6.92
N TRP A 109 -13.16 -35.78 7.74
CA TRP A 109 -13.46 -34.40 7.35
C TRP A 109 -12.20 -33.63 6.94
N LYS A 110 -11.12 -33.76 7.70
CA LYS A 110 -9.82 -33.13 7.41
C LYS A 110 -9.25 -33.63 6.08
N LYS A 111 -9.30 -34.94 5.84
CA LYS A 111 -8.88 -35.54 4.57
C LYS A 111 -9.73 -35.01 3.41
N LYS A 112 -11.06 -34.94 3.58
CA LYS A 112 -11.98 -34.37 2.59
C LYS A 112 -11.66 -32.90 2.29
N LYS A 113 -11.44 -32.08 3.32
CA LYS A 113 -11.12 -30.65 3.16
C LYS A 113 -9.76 -30.41 2.55
N MET A 114 -8.77 -31.22 2.90
CA MET A 114 -7.44 -31.16 2.28
C MET A 114 -7.50 -31.52 0.79
N ALA A 115 -8.23 -32.58 0.43
CA ALA A 115 -8.43 -32.97 -0.96
C ALA A 115 -9.19 -31.90 -1.77
N GLU A 116 -10.22 -31.28 -1.18
CA GLU A 116 -10.97 -30.16 -1.79
C GLU A 116 -10.07 -28.95 -2.04
N ARG A 117 -9.25 -28.56 -1.05
CA ARG A 117 -8.26 -27.48 -1.19
C ARG A 117 -7.26 -27.79 -2.31
N ASP A 118 -6.70 -29.00 -2.31
CA ASP A 118 -5.67 -29.39 -3.27
C ASP A 118 -6.23 -29.46 -4.69
N ALA A 119 -7.46 -29.97 -4.86
CA ALA A 119 -8.18 -29.93 -6.13
C ALA A 119 -8.45 -28.50 -6.60
N GLY A 120 -8.86 -27.59 -5.70
CA GLY A 120 -9.07 -26.18 -6.01
C GLY A 120 -7.77 -25.47 -6.43
N LEU A 121 -6.67 -25.72 -5.73
CA LEU A 121 -5.35 -25.20 -6.09
C LEU A 121 -4.85 -25.77 -7.41
N ALA A 122 -5.06 -27.07 -7.66
CA ALA A 122 -4.71 -27.71 -8.92
C ALA A 122 -5.52 -27.13 -10.09
N ALA A 123 -6.82 -26.91 -9.92
CA ALA A 123 -7.67 -26.27 -10.92
C ALA A 123 -7.23 -24.82 -11.20
N GLN A 124 -6.95 -24.05 -10.16
CA GLN A 124 -6.46 -22.68 -10.30
C GLN A 124 -5.10 -22.63 -11.01
N LYS A 125 -4.20 -23.57 -10.70
CA LYS A 125 -2.91 -23.71 -11.40
C LYS A 125 -3.11 -24.11 -12.87
N ALA A 126 -4.02 -25.04 -13.16
CA ALA A 126 -4.32 -25.44 -14.53
C ALA A 126 -4.91 -24.30 -15.36
N GLU A 127 -5.80 -23.48 -14.78
CA GLU A 127 -6.34 -22.29 -15.44
C GLU A 127 -5.27 -21.20 -15.66
N ARG A 128 -4.33 -21.02 -14.72
CA ARG A 128 -3.18 -20.11 -14.92
C ARG A 128 -2.22 -20.61 -15.99
N ALA A 129 -1.98 -21.93 -16.05
CA ALA A 129 -1.15 -22.56 -17.06
C ALA A 129 -1.74 -22.42 -18.47
N LYS A 130 -3.07 -22.55 -18.62
CA LYS A 130 -3.75 -22.32 -19.92
C LYS A 130 -3.69 -20.86 -20.38
N ASN A 131 -3.69 -19.92 -19.45
CA ASN A 131 -3.69 -18.48 -19.73
C ASN A 131 -2.29 -17.87 -19.83
N ASP A 132 -1.23 -18.69 -19.87
CA ASP A 132 0.18 -18.26 -19.95
C ASP A 132 0.59 -17.22 -18.89
N ARG A 133 -0.03 -17.29 -17.71
CA ARG A 133 0.20 -16.41 -16.55
C ARG A 133 0.84 -17.19 -15.40
N MET A 134 1.80 -18.06 -15.72
CA MET A 134 2.56 -18.78 -14.69
C MET A 134 3.65 -17.87 -14.12
N SER A 135 3.86 -17.91 -12.80
CA SER A 135 4.99 -17.22 -12.18
C SER A 135 6.31 -17.86 -12.63
N GLY A 136 7.40 -17.09 -12.74
CA GLY A 136 8.72 -17.63 -13.08
C GLY A 136 9.16 -18.80 -12.18
N ARG A 137 8.80 -18.76 -10.88
CA ARG A 137 9.04 -19.87 -9.95
C ARG A 137 8.20 -21.11 -10.28
N GLU A 138 6.97 -20.94 -10.76
CA GLU A 138 6.11 -22.06 -11.16
C GLU A 138 6.62 -22.73 -12.43
N LEU A 139 7.04 -21.92 -13.41
CA LEU A 139 7.69 -22.40 -14.64
C LEU A 139 8.97 -23.18 -14.34
N PHE A 140 9.81 -22.66 -13.44
CA PHE A 140 11.04 -23.32 -13.03
C PHE A 140 10.79 -24.66 -12.33
N ASN A 141 9.75 -24.75 -11.50
CA ASN A 141 9.37 -26.01 -10.84
C ASN A 141 8.75 -27.02 -11.81
N SER A 142 8.12 -26.57 -12.91
CA SER A 142 7.59 -27.48 -13.95
C SER A 142 8.67 -27.99 -14.90
N ASP A 143 9.56 -27.11 -15.33
CA ASP A 143 10.67 -27.46 -16.20
C ASP A 143 11.83 -26.46 -16.01
N ALA A 144 12.79 -26.86 -15.17
CA ALA A 144 13.99 -26.07 -14.92
C ALA A 144 14.91 -25.99 -16.15
N SER A 145 14.76 -26.88 -17.14
CA SER A 145 15.60 -26.89 -18.34
C SER A 145 15.26 -25.80 -19.34
N LEU A 146 14.09 -25.15 -19.19
CA LEU A 146 13.71 -23.96 -19.96
C LEU A 146 14.49 -22.71 -19.54
N PHE A 147 15.12 -22.73 -18.37
CA PHE A 147 15.94 -21.63 -17.83
C PHE A 147 17.41 -21.97 -18.02
N VAL A 148 17.90 -21.79 -19.24
CA VAL A 148 19.33 -21.88 -19.56
C VAL A 148 19.88 -20.46 -19.57
N ASP A 149 20.80 -20.16 -18.66
CA ASP A 149 21.57 -18.92 -18.69
C ASP A 149 22.35 -18.88 -20.00
N ASP A 150 22.31 -17.75 -20.71
CA ASP A 150 23.14 -17.58 -21.91
C ASP A 150 24.63 -17.62 -21.52
N ALA A 151 25.48 -18.03 -22.46
CA ALA A 151 26.92 -18.16 -22.21
C ALA A 151 27.61 -16.81 -21.89
N GLU A 152 26.92 -15.68 -22.09
CA GLU A 152 27.38 -14.31 -21.79
C GLU A 152 26.91 -13.77 -20.42
N ALA A 153 25.91 -14.38 -19.75
CA ALA A 153 25.45 -13.99 -18.41
C ALA A 153 26.50 -14.22 -17.30
N TYR A 154 27.62 -14.88 -17.64
CA TYR A 154 28.79 -15.05 -16.78
C TYR A 154 29.87 -13.99 -17.04
N GLU A 155 29.54 -12.78 -17.49
CA GLU A 155 30.43 -11.65 -17.20
C GLU A 155 30.39 -11.39 -15.69
N LYS A 156 31.42 -11.91 -14.98
CA LYS A 156 31.68 -11.60 -13.58
C LYS A 156 31.82 -10.08 -13.47
N TYR A 157 30.72 -9.40 -13.15
CA TYR A 157 30.73 -8.00 -12.78
C TYR A 157 31.62 -7.87 -11.55
N GLN A 158 32.87 -7.44 -11.74
CA GLN A 158 33.67 -6.94 -10.64
C GLN A 158 33.00 -5.63 -10.24
N ARG A 159 32.12 -5.69 -9.23
CA ARG A 159 31.79 -4.51 -8.45
C ARG A 159 33.14 -3.96 -7.97
N GLU A 160 33.53 -2.79 -8.47
CA GLU A 160 34.63 -2.05 -7.85
C GLU A 160 34.25 -1.91 -6.37
N GLU A 161 35.06 -2.49 -5.49
CA GLU A 161 34.93 -2.18 -4.06
C GLU A 161 35.26 -0.69 -3.93
N GLU A 162 34.22 0.13 -3.83
CA GLU A 162 34.36 1.49 -3.34
C GLU A 162 35.08 1.37 -1.99
N SER A 163 36.29 1.90 -1.92
CA SER A 163 37.16 1.70 -0.77
C SER A 163 36.50 2.26 0.48
N ASP A 164 35.97 1.39 1.34
CA ASP A 164 35.40 1.66 2.67
C ASP A 164 36.42 2.18 3.70
N ALA A 165 37.54 2.74 3.22
CA ALA A 165 38.63 3.26 4.02
C ALA A 165 38.23 4.33 5.05
N PRO A 166 37.22 5.21 4.83
CA PRO A 166 36.80 6.14 5.88
C PRO A 166 35.91 5.48 6.94
N GLU A 167 35.06 4.52 6.59
CA GLU A 167 34.08 3.94 7.55
C GLU A 167 34.75 3.02 8.58
N GLN A 168 35.72 2.20 8.17
CA GLN A 168 36.42 1.30 9.11
C GLN A 168 37.21 2.05 10.20
N LYS A 169 37.82 3.20 9.87
CA LYS A 169 38.52 4.03 10.87
C LYS A 169 37.56 4.64 11.87
N VAL A 170 36.39 5.08 11.40
CA VAL A 170 35.35 5.64 12.25
C VAL A 170 34.84 4.57 13.21
N ILE A 171 34.51 3.36 12.71
CA ILE A 171 34.06 2.24 13.54
C ILE A 171 35.11 1.87 14.60
N LEU A 172 36.40 1.77 14.22
CA LEU A 172 37.48 1.47 15.18
C LEU A 172 37.65 2.58 16.23
N SER A 173 37.50 3.86 15.86
CA SER A 173 37.57 4.96 16.82
C SER A 173 36.39 4.96 17.80
N TYR A 174 35.18 4.66 17.32
CA TYR A 174 33.98 4.56 18.18
C TYR A 174 34.11 3.38 19.13
N GLN A 175 34.61 2.23 18.65
CA GLN A 175 34.80 1.05 19.49
C GLN A 175 35.86 1.28 20.59
N LEU A 176 36.95 1.98 20.27
CA LEU A 176 37.97 2.38 21.24
C LEU A 176 37.41 3.36 22.29
N TYR A 177 36.63 4.35 21.84
CA TYR A 177 36.00 5.32 22.73
C TYR A 177 35.03 4.64 23.72
N ILE A 178 34.15 3.75 23.24
CA ILE A 178 33.23 2.98 24.08
C ILE A 178 34.00 2.13 25.11
N SER A 179 35.10 1.50 24.68
CA SER A 179 35.92 0.67 25.57
C SER A 179 36.58 1.51 26.66
N LEU A 180 37.17 2.66 26.31
CA LEU A 180 37.81 3.57 27.28
C LEU A 180 36.79 4.14 28.27
N SER A 181 35.63 4.60 27.80
CA SER A 181 34.56 5.10 28.66
C SER A 181 34.03 4.01 29.60
N SER A 182 33.90 2.77 29.13
CA SER A 182 33.49 1.66 29.98
C SER A 182 34.51 1.35 31.07
N TRP A 183 35.81 1.50 30.81
CA TRP A 183 36.86 1.27 31.80
C TRP A 183 36.92 2.41 32.82
N GLU A 184 36.75 3.66 32.40
CA GLU A 184 36.63 4.81 33.32
C GLU A 184 35.42 4.66 34.25
N ILE A 185 34.26 4.26 33.73
CA ILE A 185 33.08 3.99 34.55
C ILE A 185 33.36 2.87 35.57
N HIS A 186 34.03 1.80 35.13
CA HIS A 186 34.36 0.68 36.03
C HIS A 186 35.35 1.09 37.12
N LEU A 187 36.33 1.94 36.80
CA LEU A 187 37.29 2.46 37.77
C LEU A 187 36.60 3.36 38.81
N LEU A 188 35.72 4.27 38.36
CA LEU A 188 34.91 5.11 39.25
C LEU A 188 33.98 4.28 40.16
N LEU A 189 33.42 3.18 39.65
CA LEU A 189 32.59 2.29 40.45
C LEU A 189 33.40 1.54 41.52
N VAL A 190 34.62 1.11 41.18
CA VAL A 190 35.53 0.44 42.12
C VAL A 190 36.02 1.40 43.20
N GLU A 191 36.35 2.64 42.84
CA GLU A 191 36.74 3.68 43.80
C GLU A 191 35.57 4.05 44.75
N ALA A 192 34.35 4.14 44.22
CA ALA A 192 33.16 4.42 45.03
C ALA A 192 32.78 3.29 45.99
N TYR A 193 33.12 2.04 45.67
CA TYR A 193 32.86 0.88 46.54
C TYR A 193 33.96 0.64 47.58
N ALA A 194 35.11 1.30 47.43
CA ALA A 194 36.27 1.17 48.32
C ALA A 194 36.34 2.26 49.42
N SER A 195 35.36 3.17 49.49
CA SER A 195 35.13 4.12 50.61
C SER A 195 33.98 3.67 51.49
#